data_AF-A0A3R7AR62-F1
#
_entry.id   AF-A0A3R7AR62-F1
#
_cell.length_a   1.000
_cell.length_b   1.000
_cell.length_c   1.000
_cell.angle_alpha   90.00
_cell.angle_beta   90.00
_cell.angle_gamma   90.00
#
_symmetry.space_group_name_H-M   'P 1'
#
loop_
_entity.id
_entity.type
_entity.pdbx_description
1 polymer ?
#
loop_
_entity_poly.entity_id
_entity_poly.type
_entity_poly.pdbx_seq_one_letter_code
_entity_poly.pdbx_strand_id
1 'polypeptide(L)'
;MLSRREFDGLIADFVERTRKPMEQALNDAALSPGDIDDILLVGGTTYIPAVKEFVREFFGKEPEHKVNPIEVVALGAAVATLKEGIKEKETPGKIRRPVEISDVISRSLGVLTSDGTVPKIITRNTKIPIRQTQLYTNSWDYMDEGIISVYQGESMYPEEEGFLGEFWFEIEPKPAGESKIDITFGGGEEFGILHVTAHDHDSGNVRKVKMEAVGRLTKKEKNKWMKKMLNMHAIKVQVVNVETEDTLNYYLNPNAHIRDVRKDLMRKGILSKGMGIFYRDDELDDEQRVKDTAIKDGSGLELRQKQK
;
A
#
# COMPACT_ATOMS: atom_id res chain seq x y z
N MET A 1 -21.78 -30.30 22.63
CA MET A 1 -20.56 -30.42 21.80
C MET A 1 -21.01 -30.58 20.37
N LEU A 2 -20.39 -29.85 19.44
CA LEU A 2 -20.66 -29.99 18.02
C LEU A 2 -19.84 -31.16 17.48
N SER A 3 -20.47 -32.12 16.82
CA SER A 3 -19.77 -33.19 16.12
C SER A 3 -19.10 -32.65 14.86
N ARG A 4 -18.07 -33.35 14.37
CA ARG A 4 -17.40 -33.00 13.09
C ARG A 4 -18.40 -32.90 11.94
N ARG A 5 -19.31 -33.88 11.83
CA ARG A 5 -20.31 -33.92 10.76
C ARG A 5 -21.26 -32.72 10.80
N GLU A 6 -21.66 -32.29 11.99
CA GLU A 6 -22.48 -31.08 12.15
C GLU A 6 -21.70 -29.82 11.76
N PHE A 7 -20.43 -29.72 12.17
CA PHE A 7 -19.56 -28.60 11.77
C PHE A 7 -19.36 -28.55 10.25
N ASP A 8 -19.02 -29.67 9.63
CA ASP A 8 -18.80 -29.77 8.19
C ASP A 8 -20.07 -29.37 7.42
N GLY A 9 -21.25 -29.77 7.91
CA GLY A 9 -22.54 -29.34 7.36
C GLY A 9 -22.79 -27.83 7.48
N LEU A 10 -22.34 -27.20 8.56
CA LEU A 10 -22.47 -25.75 8.77
C LEU A 10 -21.55 -24.91 7.88
N ILE A 11 -20.47 -25.50 7.35
CA ILE A 11 -19.50 -24.79 6.50
C ILE A 11 -19.55 -25.20 5.03
N ALA A 12 -20.41 -26.15 4.67
CA ALA A 12 -20.43 -26.78 3.35
C ALA A 12 -20.63 -25.74 2.22
N ASP A 13 -21.50 -24.75 2.42
CA ASP A 13 -21.74 -23.67 1.47
C ASP A 13 -20.51 -22.77 1.28
N PHE A 14 -19.77 -22.47 2.35
CA PHE A 14 -18.53 -21.71 2.26
C PHE A 14 -17.43 -22.45 1.51
N VAL A 15 -17.31 -23.77 1.72
CA VAL A 15 -16.35 -24.61 1.00
C VAL A 15 -16.74 -24.69 -0.48
N GLU A 16 -18.00 -24.96 -0.80
CA GLU A 16 -18.48 -25.08 -2.18
C GLU A 16 -18.30 -23.76 -2.97
N ARG A 17 -18.48 -22.60 -2.32
CA ARG A 17 -18.22 -21.29 -2.94
C ARG A 17 -16.79 -21.12 -3.44
N THR A 18 -15.83 -21.92 -2.96
CA THR A 18 -14.44 -21.89 -3.44
C THR A 18 -14.23 -22.65 -4.76
N ARG A 19 -15.20 -23.46 -5.21
CA ARG A 19 -15.15 -24.17 -6.51
C ARG A 19 -14.97 -23.22 -7.67
N LYS A 20 -15.85 -22.23 -7.78
CA LYS A 20 -15.90 -21.29 -8.91
C LYS A 20 -14.58 -20.52 -9.11
N PRO A 21 -13.93 -19.97 -8.07
CA PRO A 21 -12.59 -19.39 -8.22
C PRO A 21 -11.52 -20.38 -8.73
N MET A 22 -11.54 -21.64 -8.28
CA MET A 22 -10.58 -22.65 -8.76
C MET A 22 -10.80 -22.99 -10.23
N GLU A 23 -12.05 -23.21 -10.65
CA GLU A 23 -12.41 -23.43 -12.05
C GLU A 23 -12.03 -22.23 -12.91
N GLN A 24 -12.29 -21.01 -12.42
CA GLN A 24 -11.94 -19.79 -13.14
C GLN A 24 -10.44 -19.66 -13.35
N ALA A 25 -9.62 -19.96 -12.33
CA ALA A 25 -8.17 -19.90 -12.42
C ALA A 25 -7.61 -20.92 -13.42
N LEU A 26 -8.15 -22.14 -13.43
CA LEU A 26 -7.81 -23.18 -14.41
C LEU A 26 -8.18 -22.75 -15.84
N ASN A 27 -9.39 -22.24 -16.02
CA ASN A 27 -9.86 -21.74 -17.32
C ASN A 27 -8.99 -20.58 -17.84
N ASP A 28 -8.63 -19.64 -16.96
CA ASP A 28 -7.78 -18.51 -17.31
C ASP A 28 -6.35 -18.93 -17.68
N ALA A 29 -5.86 -20.02 -17.08
CA ALA A 29 -4.58 -20.63 -17.40
C ALA A 29 -4.64 -21.61 -18.60
N ALA A 30 -5.85 -21.88 -19.12
CA ALA A 30 -6.12 -22.92 -20.11
C ALA A 30 -5.61 -24.32 -19.68
N LEU A 31 -5.78 -24.65 -18.40
CA LEU A 31 -5.39 -25.93 -17.81
C LEU A 31 -6.61 -26.69 -17.32
N SER A 32 -6.50 -28.01 -17.29
CA SER A 32 -7.42 -28.90 -16.58
C SER A 32 -6.89 -29.23 -15.18
N PRO A 33 -7.73 -29.73 -14.25
CA PRO A 33 -7.25 -30.13 -12.92
C PRO A 33 -6.13 -31.19 -12.97
N GLY A 34 -6.12 -32.05 -14.00
CA GLY A 34 -5.11 -33.10 -14.18
C GLY A 34 -3.75 -32.60 -14.63
N ASP A 35 -3.67 -31.37 -15.16
CA ASP A 35 -2.41 -30.75 -15.59
C ASP A 35 -1.62 -30.16 -14.40
N ILE A 36 -2.15 -30.24 -13.19
CA ILE A 36 -1.54 -29.66 -11.99
C ILE A 36 -0.55 -30.63 -11.31
N ASP A 37 0.72 -30.26 -11.32
CA ASP A 37 1.82 -31.07 -10.78
C ASP A 37 1.86 -31.12 -9.25
N ASP A 38 1.48 -30.05 -8.56
CA ASP A 38 1.52 -29.99 -7.10
C ASP A 38 0.40 -29.10 -6.57
N ILE A 39 -0.20 -29.49 -5.44
CA ILE A 39 -1.26 -28.73 -4.78
C ILE A 39 -0.75 -28.32 -3.40
N LEU A 40 -0.62 -27.02 -3.17
CA LEU A 40 -0.15 -26.48 -1.90
C LEU A 40 -1.30 -25.82 -1.15
N LEU A 41 -1.55 -26.28 0.08
CA LEU A 41 -2.53 -25.68 0.97
C LEU A 41 -1.88 -24.63 1.88
N VAL A 42 -2.42 -23.41 1.89
CA VAL A 42 -1.89 -22.28 2.65
C VAL A 42 -3.00 -21.64 3.49
N GLY A 43 -2.69 -21.33 4.76
CA GLY A 43 -3.62 -20.71 5.71
C GLY A 43 -4.27 -21.72 6.68
N GLY A 44 -4.60 -21.27 7.90
CA GLY A 44 -5.05 -22.14 8.98
C GLY A 44 -6.36 -22.90 8.71
N THR A 45 -7.29 -22.30 7.96
CA THR A 45 -8.57 -22.95 7.59
C THR A 45 -8.35 -24.21 6.76
N THR A 46 -7.22 -24.33 6.07
CA THR A 46 -6.88 -25.55 5.29
C THR A 46 -6.59 -26.78 6.15
N TYR A 47 -6.44 -26.63 7.47
CA TYR A 47 -6.37 -27.78 8.38
C TYR A 47 -7.70 -28.51 8.55
N ILE A 48 -8.83 -27.88 8.20
CA ILE A 48 -10.15 -28.51 8.29
C ILE A 48 -10.20 -29.70 7.30
N PRO A 49 -10.48 -30.93 7.74
CA PRO A 49 -10.51 -32.11 6.87
C PRO A 49 -11.48 -31.99 5.69
N ALA A 50 -12.66 -31.39 5.88
CA ALA A 50 -13.62 -31.16 4.79
C ALA A 50 -13.04 -30.30 3.66
N VAL A 51 -12.19 -29.31 3.97
CA VAL A 51 -11.51 -28.47 2.96
C VAL A 51 -10.47 -29.28 2.19
N LYS A 52 -9.67 -30.08 2.89
CA LYS A 52 -8.66 -30.94 2.25
C LYS A 52 -9.31 -31.96 1.33
N GLU A 53 -10.39 -32.58 1.79
CA GLU A 53 -11.15 -33.57 1.04
C GLU A 53 -11.73 -32.94 -0.22
N PHE A 54 -12.37 -31.79 -0.10
CA PHE A 54 -12.92 -31.05 -1.24
C PHE A 54 -11.86 -30.70 -2.29
N VAL A 55 -10.69 -30.22 -1.87
CA VAL A 55 -9.57 -29.91 -2.80
C VAL A 55 -9.05 -31.19 -3.46
N ARG A 56 -8.91 -32.27 -2.69
CA ARG A 56 -8.47 -33.58 -3.18
C ARG A 56 -9.44 -34.15 -4.22
N GLU A 57 -10.75 -34.07 -3.97
CA GLU A 57 -11.79 -34.48 -4.90
C GLU A 57 -11.79 -33.61 -6.16
N PHE A 58 -11.61 -32.30 -6.03
CA PHE A 58 -11.61 -31.37 -7.16
C PHE A 58 -10.45 -31.63 -8.13
N PHE A 59 -9.23 -31.81 -7.62
CA PHE A 59 -8.04 -32.03 -8.45
C PHE A 59 -7.72 -33.52 -8.70
N GLY A 60 -8.40 -34.45 -8.02
CA GLY A 60 -8.10 -35.88 -8.09
C GLY A 60 -6.71 -36.26 -7.57
N LYS A 61 -6.13 -35.43 -6.69
CA LYS A 61 -4.72 -35.53 -6.26
C LYS A 61 -4.55 -35.08 -4.82
N GLU A 62 -3.63 -35.74 -4.10
CA GLU A 62 -3.33 -35.39 -2.72
C GLU A 62 -2.55 -34.07 -2.61
N PRO A 63 -2.99 -33.13 -1.76
CA PRO A 63 -2.23 -31.93 -1.47
C PRO A 63 -0.90 -32.22 -0.76
N GLU A 64 0.13 -31.48 -1.15
CA GLU A 64 1.46 -31.62 -0.60
C GLU A 64 1.56 -31.15 0.86
N HIS A 65 2.45 -31.80 1.62
CA HIS A 65 2.64 -31.54 3.06
C HIS A 65 4.04 -31.06 3.42
N LYS A 66 4.90 -30.85 2.43
CA LYS A 66 6.30 -30.42 2.63
C LYS A 66 6.44 -28.98 3.14
N VAL A 67 5.37 -28.21 3.08
CA VAL A 67 5.36 -26.77 3.36
C VAL A 67 4.46 -26.49 4.55
N ASN A 68 4.92 -25.65 5.49
CA ASN A 68 4.10 -25.20 6.62
C ASN A 68 3.06 -24.17 6.12
N PRO A 69 1.74 -24.49 6.17
CA PRO A 69 0.67 -23.61 5.65
C PRO A 69 0.58 -22.26 6.37
N ILE A 70 1.13 -22.13 7.57
CA ILE A 70 1.06 -20.92 8.39
C ILE A 70 2.24 -19.98 8.12
N GLU A 71 3.44 -20.53 7.91
CA GLU A 71 4.68 -19.74 7.84
C GLU A 71 5.10 -19.41 6.40
N VAL A 72 4.66 -20.21 5.41
CA VAL A 72 5.13 -20.11 4.02
C VAL A 72 4.99 -18.72 3.42
N VAL A 73 3.92 -17.99 3.74
CA VAL A 73 3.70 -16.64 3.22
C VAL A 73 4.77 -15.68 3.75
N ALA A 74 5.09 -15.74 5.05
CA ALA A 74 6.12 -14.90 5.66
C ALA A 74 7.52 -15.25 5.14
N LEU A 75 7.82 -16.54 4.96
CA LEU A 75 9.06 -17.01 4.36
C LEU A 75 9.20 -16.53 2.91
N GLY A 76 8.14 -16.65 2.11
CA GLY A 76 8.12 -16.16 0.73
C GLY A 76 8.31 -14.63 0.64
N ALA A 77 7.67 -13.88 1.54
CA ALA A 77 7.87 -12.43 1.64
C ALA A 77 9.33 -12.07 1.98
N ALA A 78 9.95 -12.78 2.92
CA ALA A 78 11.36 -12.57 3.26
C ALA A 78 12.30 -12.86 2.07
N VAL A 79 11.99 -13.87 1.25
CA VAL A 79 12.74 -14.15 0.01
C VAL A 79 12.52 -13.06 -1.04
N ALA A 80 11.30 -12.52 -1.16
CA ALA A 80 10.99 -11.45 -2.10
C ALA A 80 11.75 -10.15 -1.78
N THR A 81 11.92 -9.79 -0.49
CA THR A 81 12.68 -8.58 -0.10
C THR A 81 14.18 -8.69 -0.36
N LEU A 82 14.74 -9.90 -0.40
CA LEU A 82 16.14 -10.11 -0.79
C LEU A 82 16.43 -9.68 -2.23
N LYS A 83 15.41 -9.58 -3.09
CA LYS A 83 15.56 -9.13 -4.49
C LYS A 83 15.70 -7.62 -4.64
N GLU A 84 14.99 -6.84 -3.82
CA GLU A 84 14.84 -5.39 -4.05
C GLU A 84 15.94 -4.52 -3.45
N GLY A 85 16.88 -5.04 -2.65
CA GLY A 85 17.94 -4.17 -2.15
C GLY A 85 18.69 -4.56 -0.91
N ILE A 86 18.69 -5.81 -0.47
CA ILE A 86 19.78 -6.22 0.42
C ILE A 86 21.02 -6.41 -0.45
N LYS A 87 21.74 -5.31 -0.67
CA LYS A 87 23.19 -5.29 -0.95
C LYS A 87 23.93 -5.90 0.25
N GLU A 88 23.58 -7.13 0.61
CA GLU A 88 24.33 -7.91 1.58
C GLU A 88 25.64 -8.20 0.89
N LYS A 89 26.69 -7.58 1.44
CA LYS A 89 28.08 -7.77 1.08
C LYS A 89 28.29 -9.21 0.65
N GLU A 90 28.77 -9.35 -0.57
CA GLU A 90 29.16 -10.58 -1.24
C GLU A 90 29.70 -11.59 -0.21
N THR A 91 28.92 -12.64 0.07
CA THR A 91 29.46 -13.82 0.73
C THR A 91 29.92 -14.73 -0.41
N PRO A 92 31.23 -14.94 -0.61
CA PRO A 92 31.73 -15.75 -1.71
C PRO A 92 31.26 -17.20 -1.55
N GLY A 93 30.74 -17.81 -2.64
CA GLY A 93 30.51 -19.25 -2.71
C GLY A 93 29.05 -19.73 -2.64
N LYS A 94 28.04 -18.86 -2.46
CA LYS A 94 26.64 -19.26 -2.67
C LYS A 94 26.19 -18.87 -4.07
N ILE A 95 25.94 -19.85 -4.93
CA ILE A 95 25.25 -19.68 -6.20
C ILE A 95 23.85 -19.12 -5.88
N ARG A 96 23.69 -17.81 -5.96
CA ARG A 96 22.38 -17.16 -5.93
C ARG A 96 21.76 -17.39 -7.30
N ARG A 97 20.85 -18.36 -7.42
CA ARG A 97 19.97 -18.40 -8.60
C ARG A 97 19.16 -17.11 -8.55
N PRO A 98 19.20 -16.25 -9.59
CA PRO A 98 18.31 -15.11 -9.66
C PRO A 98 16.89 -15.69 -9.73
N VAL A 99 16.17 -15.63 -8.63
CA VAL A 99 14.73 -15.92 -8.65
C VAL A 99 14.12 -14.74 -9.38
N GLU A 100 13.41 -14.97 -10.46
CA GLU A 100 12.54 -13.99 -11.12
C GLU A 100 11.12 -14.21 -10.59
N ILE A 101 10.43 -13.15 -10.17
CA ILE A 101 9.01 -13.23 -9.80
C ILE A 101 8.31 -12.33 -10.80
N SER A 102 7.41 -12.91 -11.57
CA SER A 102 6.48 -12.18 -12.43
C SER A 102 5.09 -12.42 -11.87
N ASP A 103 4.37 -11.34 -11.61
CA ASP A 103 3.00 -11.37 -11.10
C ASP A 103 2.06 -10.87 -12.20
N VAL A 104 0.76 -10.86 -11.94
CA VAL A 104 -0.27 -10.44 -12.90
C VAL A 104 -1.28 -9.48 -12.29
N ILE A 105 -1.99 -8.71 -13.13
CA ILE A 105 -3.13 -7.90 -12.66
C ILE A 105 -4.34 -8.82 -12.42
N SER A 106 -4.96 -8.75 -11.24
CA SER A 106 -6.05 -9.67 -10.85
C SER A 106 -7.43 -9.36 -11.44
N ARG A 107 -7.67 -8.13 -11.91
CA ARG A 107 -8.92 -7.68 -12.53
C ARG A 107 -8.64 -6.73 -13.68
N SER A 108 -9.45 -6.79 -14.73
CA SER A 108 -9.30 -5.92 -15.89
C SER A 108 -9.50 -4.45 -15.52
N LEU A 109 -8.82 -3.56 -16.24
CA LEU A 109 -8.81 -2.12 -16.02
C LEU A 109 -9.30 -1.41 -17.27
N GLY A 110 -10.20 -0.44 -17.10
CA GLY A 110 -10.80 0.29 -18.20
C GLY A 110 -11.16 1.72 -17.82
N VAL A 111 -11.70 2.44 -18.80
CA VAL A 111 -12.22 3.81 -18.62
C VAL A 111 -13.67 3.87 -19.08
N LEU A 112 -14.46 4.72 -18.43
CA LEU A 112 -15.82 5.02 -18.89
C LEU A 112 -15.77 5.77 -20.21
N THR A 113 -16.62 5.37 -21.15
CA THR A 113 -16.78 6.01 -22.45
C THR A 113 -18.17 6.64 -22.56
N SER A 114 -18.34 7.53 -23.54
CA SER A 114 -19.58 8.33 -23.71
C SER A 114 -20.81 7.50 -24.06
N ASP A 115 -20.64 6.27 -24.53
CA ASP A 115 -21.73 5.32 -24.75
C ASP A 115 -22.23 4.63 -23.46
N GLY A 116 -21.63 4.97 -22.31
CA GLY A 116 -21.97 4.42 -21.01
C GLY A 116 -21.27 3.11 -20.67
N THR A 117 -20.33 2.65 -21.49
CA THR A 117 -19.59 1.39 -21.28
C THR A 117 -18.17 1.62 -20.78
N VAL A 118 -17.59 0.57 -20.17
CA VAL A 118 -16.22 0.53 -19.66
C VAL A 118 -15.38 -0.50 -20.43
N PRO A 119 -14.93 -0.18 -21.67
CA PRO A 119 -14.02 -1.05 -22.40
C PRO A 119 -12.72 -1.25 -21.63
N LYS A 120 -12.21 -2.48 -21.64
CA LYS A 120 -10.98 -2.85 -20.92
C LYS A 120 -9.75 -2.50 -21.76
N ILE A 121 -8.83 -1.76 -21.15
CA ILE A 121 -7.53 -1.43 -21.74
C ILE A 121 -6.52 -2.51 -21.35
N ILE A 122 -6.47 -2.89 -20.06
CA ILE A 122 -5.65 -4.02 -19.60
C ILE A 122 -6.58 -5.12 -19.12
N THR A 123 -6.42 -6.33 -19.62
CA THR A 123 -7.20 -7.49 -19.17
C THR A 123 -6.60 -8.12 -17.92
N ARG A 124 -7.42 -8.77 -17.11
CA ARG A 124 -6.96 -9.60 -15.98
C ARG A 124 -5.94 -10.65 -16.44
N ASN A 125 -5.13 -11.11 -15.51
CA ASN A 125 -4.01 -12.04 -15.69
C ASN A 125 -2.91 -11.53 -16.64
N THR A 126 -2.90 -10.25 -17.00
CA THR A 126 -1.78 -9.62 -17.73
C THR A 126 -0.58 -9.46 -16.81
N LYS A 127 0.60 -9.93 -17.26
CA LYS A 127 1.86 -9.88 -16.50
C LYS A 127 2.29 -8.46 -16.19
N ILE A 128 2.80 -8.24 -14.97
CA ILE A 128 3.43 -6.98 -14.55
C ILE A 128 4.97 -7.12 -14.49
N PRO A 129 5.72 -6.03 -14.75
CA PRO A 129 5.27 -4.67 -15.07
C PRO A 129 4.62 -4.58 -16.46
N ILE A 130 3.58 -3.75 -16.58
CA ILE A 130 2.82 -3.57 -17.81
C ILE A 130 2.61 -2.09 -18.10
N ARG A 131 2.63 -1.75 -19.39
CA ARG A 131 2.21 -0.45 -19.91
C ARG A 131 1.42 -0.67 -21.18
N GLN A 132 0.16 -0.24 -21.19
CA GLN A 132 -0.72 -0.39 -22.34
C GLN A 132 -1.43 0.94 -22.62
N THR A 133 -1.47 1.31 -23.89
CA THR A 133 -2.03 2.57 -24.37
C THR A 133 -3.18 2.29 -25.32
N GLN A 134 -4.28 3.01 -25.15
CA GLN A 134 -5.43 2.98 -26.03
C GLN A 134 -5.74 4.42 -26.49
N LEU A 135 -6.00 4.58 -27.78
CA LEU A 135 -6.38 5.86 -28.38
C LEU A 135 -7.89 6.09 -28.19
N TYR A 136 -8.24 7.29 -27.75
CA TYR A 136 -9.60 7.81 -27.63
C TYR A 136 -9.73 9.14 -28.37
N THR A 137 -10.98 9.57 -28.57
CA THR A 137 -11.32 10.83 -29.22
C THR A 137 -12.31 11.63 -28.38
N ASN A 138 -12.40 12.94 -28.62
CA ASN A 138 -13.41 13.79 -28.00
C ASN A 138 -14.82 13.38 -28.43
N SER A 139 -15.76 13.36 -27.48
CA SER A 139 -17.16 12.95 -27.73
C SER A 139 -18.06 14.11 -28.18
N TRP A 140 -17.65 15.36 -27.92
CA TRP A 140 -18.41 16.57 -28.28
C TRP A 140 -17.52 17.60 -28.97
N ASP A 141 -18.14 18.45 -29.78
CA ASP A 141 -17.48 19.54 -30.49
C ASP A 141 -16.93 20.59 -29.51
N TYR A 142 -15.68 21.00 -29.73
CA TYR A 142 -14.98 22.09 -29.06
C TYR A 142 -14.97 22.01 -27.52
N MET A 143 -14.92 20.78 -26.99
CA MET A 143 -14.60 20.51 -25.58
C MET A 143 -13.18 21.01 -25.26
N ASP A 144 -13.02 21.71 -24.15
CA ASP A 144 -11.74 22.22 -23.63
C ASP A 144 -11.18 21.35 -22.48
N GLU A 145 -12.01 20.54 -21.82
CA GLU A 145 -11.60 19.57 -20.80
C GLU A 145 -12.28 18.20 -20.98
N GLY A 146 -11.49 17.12 -20.92
CA GLY A 146 -11.98 15.74 -20.86
C GLY A 146 -11.96 15.15 -19.44
N ILE A 147 -12.86 14.22 -19.15
CA ILE A 147 -12.90 13.44 -17.88
C ILE A 147 -12.47 12.01 -18.16
N ILE A 148 -11.46 11.53 -17.43
CA ILE A 148 -11.05 10.12 -17.46
C ILE A 148 -11.47 9.46 -16.15
N SER A 149 -12.56 8.69 -16.19
CA SER A 149 -13.05 7.89 -15.06
C SER A 149 -12.60 6.44 -15.19
N VAL A 150 -11.87 5.94 -14.19
CA VAL A 150 -11.14 4.67 -14.22
C VAL A 150 -11.85 3.62 -13.37
N TYR A 151 -11.99 2.42 -13.92
CA TYR A 151 -12.74 1.31 -13.32
C TYR A 151 -11.94 -0.01 -13.35
N GLN A 152 -12.27 -0.90 -12.42
CA GLN A 152 -11.69 -2.23 -12.28
C GLN A 152 -12.73 -3.34 -12.18
N GLY A 153 -12.65 -4.31 -13.09
CA GLY A 153 -13.56 -5.45 -13.17
C GLY A 153 -13.79 -5.96 -14.58
N GLU A 154 -14.78 -6.85 -14.71
CA GLU A 154 -14.99 -7.68 -15.91
C GLU A 154 -16.30 -7.37 -16.65
N SER A 155 -17.19 -6.57 -16.06
CA SER A 155 -18.42 -6.09 -16.70
C SER A 155 -18.14 -4.90 -17.60
N MET A 156 -18.97 -4.71 -18.63
CA MET A 156 -18.96 -3.52 -19.47
C MET A 156 -19.71 -2.36 -18.82
N TYR A 157 -20.52 -2.61 -17.79
CA TYR A 157 -21.39 -1.62 -17.17
C TYR A 157 -20.79 -1.08 -15.86
N PRO A 158 -20.66 0.26 -15.71
CA PRO A 158 -19.93 0.86 -14.59
C PRO A 158 -20.53 0.56 -13.20
N GLU A 159 -21.83 0.28 -13.10
CA GLU A 159 -22.52 -0.07 -11.86
C GLU A 159 -22.11 -1.43 -11.27
N GLU A 160 -21.55 -2.33 -12.09
CA GLU A 160 -21.04 -3.64 -11.68
C GLU A 160 -19.52 -3.63 -11.45
N GLU A 161 -18.88 -2.48 -11.65
CA GLU A 161 -17.45 -2.31 -11.66
C GLU A 161 -16.94 -1.58 -10.40
N GLY A 162 -15.68 -1.84 -10.04
CA GLY A 162 -15.02 -1.11 -8.97
C GLY A 162 -14.48 0.23 -9.47
N PHE A 163 -15.13 1.34 -9.13
CA PHE A 163 -14.61 2.67 -9.43
C PHE A 163 -13.30 2.94 -8.66
N LEU A 164 -12.23 3.29 -9.38
CA LEU A 164 -10.91 3.58 -8.79
C LEU A 164 -10.69 5.07 -8.58
N GLY A 165 -11.28 5.92 -9.42
CA GLY A 165 -11.11 7.35 -9.38
C GLY A 165 -11.25 7.99 -10.75
N GLU A 166 -11.25 9.31 -10.78
CA GLU A 166 -11.33 10.07 -12.01
C GLU A 166 -10.46 11.32 -11.97
N PHE A 167 -10.15 11.86 -13.14
CA PHE A 167 -9.45 13.12 -13.26
C PHE A 167 -9.81 13.82 -14.56
N TRP A 168 -9.85 15.15 -14.48
CA TRP A 168 -10.01 16.04 -15.61
C TRP A 168 -8.69 16.19 -16.35
N PHE A 169 -8.67 16.55 -17.63
CA PHE A 169 -7.45 16.99 -18.31
C PHE A 169 -7.82 17.91 -19.47
N GLU A 170 -6.99 18.93 -19.70
CA GLU A 170 -7.23 19.91 -20.76
C GLU A 170 -6.93 19.30 -22.14
N ILE A 171 -7.78 19.60 -23.13
CA ILE A 171 -7.63 19.16 -24.52
C ILE A 171 -7.77 20.34 -25.48
N GLU A 172 -7.16 20.23 -26.65
CA GLU A 172 -7.36 21.22 -27.73
C GLU A 172 -8.82 21.18 -28.25
N PRO A 173 -9.56 22.31 -28.26
CA PRO A 173 -10.94 22.35 -28.75
C PRO A 173 -11.03 22.03 -30.24
N LYS A 174 -11.67 20.90 -30.58
CA LYS A 174 -11.86 20.42 -31.95
C LYS A 174 -13.26 19.84 -32.20
N PRO A 175 -13.70 19.72 -33.46
CA PRO A 175 -14.90 18.94 -33.80
C PRO A 175 -14.86 17.52 -33.21
N ALA A 176 -16.02 16.97 -32.91
CA ALA A 176 -16.19 15.64 -32.32
C ALA A 176 -15.47 14.56 -33.15
N GLY A 177 -14.70 13.70 -32.48
CA GLY A 177 -13.95 12.61 -33.11
C GLY A 177 -12.59 13.00 -33.70
N GLU A 178 -12.19 14.28 -33.68
CA GLU A 178 -10.92 14.73 -34.27
C GLU A 178 -9.74 14.77 -33.30
N SER A 179 -9.98 14.98 -32.00
CA SER A 179 -8.91 14.98 -30.99
C SER A 179 -8.32 13.58 -30.86
N LYS A 180 -6.99 13.48 -30.71
CA LYS A 180 -6.30 12.21 -30.48
C LYS A 180 -5.76 12.17 -29.06
N ILE A 181 -6.39 11.36 -28.22
CA ILE A 181 -6.09 11.28 -26.79
C ILE A 181 -5.58 9.87 -26.47
N ASP A 182 -4.30 9.75 -26.15
CA ASP A 182 -3.74 8.49 -25.66
C ASP A 182 -4.01 8.36 -24.16
N ILE A 183 -4.72 7.30 -23.78
CA ILE A 183 -4.87 6.89 -22.39
C ILE A 183 -3.96 5.69 -22.15
N THR A 184 -2.96 5.88 -21.29
CA THR A 184 -1.98 4.85 -20.94
C THR A 184 -2.15 4.39 -19.51
N PHE A 185 -2.32 3.09 -19.33
CA PHE A 185 -2.32 2.42 -18.04
C PHE A 185 -0.94 1.80 -17.80
N GLY A 186 -0.34 2.09 -16.65
CA GLY A 186 0.94 1.55 -16.21
C GLY A 186 0.82 0.91 -14.83
N GLY A 187 1.15 -0.38 -14.72
CA GLY A 187 1.09 -1.14 -13.47
C GLY A 187 2.40 -1.86 -13.17
N GLY A 188 2.72 -2.02 -11.88
CA GLY A 188 3.91 -2.76 -11.42
C GLY A 188 5.19 -1.93 -11.27
N GLU A 189 5.16 -0.62 -11.54
CA GLU A 189 6.27 0.30 -11.19
C GLU A 189 6.41 0.45 -9.66
N GLU A 190 5.27 0.52 -8.96
CA GLU A 190 5.17 0.56 -7.50
C GLU A 190 4.08 -0.43 -7.09
N PHE A 191 4.34 -1.27 -6.07
CA PHE A 191 3.42 -2.33 -5.67
C PHE A 191 2.06 -1.78 -5.22
N GLY A 192 0.99 -2.19 -5.92
CA GLY A 192 -0.38 -1.78 -5.63
C GLY A 192 -0.71 -0.32 -6.01
N ILE A 193 0.03 0.29 -6.95
CA ILE A 193 -0.27 1.61 -7.50
C ILE A 193 -0.45 1.49 -9.02
N LEU A 194 -1.59 1.96 -9.51
CA LEU A 194 -1.85 2.10 -10.94
C LEU A 194 -1.55 3.54 -11.37
N HIS A 195 -0.77 3.70 -12.43
CA HIS A 195 -0.53 4.98 -13.07
C HIS A 195 -1.39 5.10 -14.31
N VAL A 196 -2.21 6.14 -14.38
CA VAL A 196 -3.01 6.45 -15.58
C VAL A 196 -2.52 7.77 -16.15
N THR A 197 -2.18 7.78 -17.43
CA THR A 197 -1.67 8.97 -18.13
C THR A 197 -2.58 9.28 -19.31
N ALA A 198 -3.10 10.50 -19.37
CA ALA A 198 -3.75 11.04 -20.56
C ALA A 198 -2.77 11.95 -21.32
N HIS A 199 -2.69 11.81 -22.63
CA HIS A 199 -1.87 12.65 -23.51
C HIS A 199 -2.69 13.07 -24.72
N ASP A 200 -2.93 14.37 -24.87
CA ASP A 200 -3.50 14.95 -26.07
C ASP A 200 -2.39 15.25 -27.07
N HIS A 201 -2.44 14.61 -28.24
CA HIS A 201 -1.41 14.77 -29.29
C HIS A 201 -1.43 16.15 -29.94
N ASP A 202 -2.54 16.88 -29.85
CA ASP A 202 -2.71 18.16 -30.54
C ASP A 202 -2.14 19.32 -29.73
N SER A 203 -2.52 19.44 -28.46
CA SER A 203 -1.94 20.44 -27.54
C SER A 203 -0.58 20.02 -26.97
N GLY A 204 -0.27 18.71 -26.97
CA GLY A 204 0.88 18.14 -26.27
C GLY A 204 0.68 18.05 -24.74
N ASN A 205 -0.52 18.35 -24.25
CA ASN A 205 -0.83 18.28 -22.82
C ASN A 205 -0.77 16.85 -22.31
N VAL A 206 -0.08 16.65 -21.19
CA VAL A 206 0.05 15.36 -20.52
C VAL A 206 -0.37 15.48 -19.06
N ARG A 207 -1.29 14.61 -18.62
CA ARG A 207 -1.66 14.48 -17.21
C ARG A 207 -1.49 13.05 -16.73
N LYS A 208 -0.62 12.86 -15.74
CA LYS A 208 -0.38 11.57 -15.06
C LYS A 208 -0.99 11.58 -13.67
N VAL A 209 -1.82 10.59 -13.35
CA VAL A 209 -2.48 10.44 -12.05
C VAL A 209 -2.18 9.06 -11.47
N LYS A 210 -1.96 9.02 -10.15
CA LYS A 210 -1.81 7.77 -9.38
C LYS A 210 -3.19 7.36 -8.86
N MET A 211 -3.64 6.18 -9.27
CA MET A 211 -4.84 5.54 -8.75
C MET A 211 -4.42 4.54 -7.66
N GLU A 212 -4.75 4.86 -6.41
CA GLU A 212 -4.56 3.98 -5.27
C GLU A 212 -5.85 3.19 -5.03
N ALA A 213 -5.75 1.90 -4.67
CA ALA A 213 -6.91 1.12 -4.29
C ALA A 213 -7.68 1.80 -3.14
N VAL A 214 -9.01 1.86 -3.29
CA VAL A 214 -9.95 2.43 -2.32
C VAL A 214 -9.70 1.81 -0.94
N GLY A 215 -9.46 2.66 0.08
CA GLY A 215 -9.18 2.22 1.46
C GLY A 215 -7.81 2.65 2.00
N ARG A 216 -6.94 3.27 1.19
CA ARG A 216 -5.73 3.92 1.69
C ARG A 216 -6.06 5.27 2.34
N LEU A 217 -5.62 5.43 3.58
CA LEU A 217 -5.72 6.69 4.33
C LEU A 217 -5.06 7.83 3.54
N THR A 218 -5.69 9.00 3.53
CA THR A 218 -5.07 10.22 3.01
C THR A 218 -3.77 10.52 3.78
N LYS A 219 -2.86 11.32 3.21
CA LYS A 219 -1.61 11.71 3.92
C LYS A 219 -1.90 12.32 5.30
N LYS A 220 -2.98 13.09 5.42
CA LYS A 220 -3.45 13.68 6.68
C LYS A 220 -3.87 12.61 7.69
N GLU A 221 -4.61 11.61 7.25
CA GLU A 221 -5.05 10.50 8.09
C GLU A 221 -3.90 9.54 8.45
N LYS A 222 -3.00 9.25 7.50
CA LYS A 222 -1.76 8.50 7.76
C LYS A 222 -0.97 9.17 8.89
N ASN A 223 -0.79 10.49 8.83
CA ASN A 223 -0.11 11.26 9.87
C ASN A 223 -0.86 11.22 11.22
N LYS A 224 -2.20 11.31 11.21
CA LYS A 224 -3.03 11.22 12.42
C LYS A 224 -2.89 9.83 13.07
N TRP A 225 -3.02 8.77 12.29
CA TRP A 225 -2.91 7.39 12.76
C TRP A 225 -1.49 7.03 13.19
N MET A 226 -0.46 7.52 12.50
CA MET A 226 0.93 7.35 12.91
C MET A 226 1.20 7.98 14.28
N LYS A 227 0.70 9.20 14.51
CA LYS A 227 0.77 9.84 15.84
C LYS A 227 0.04 9.03 16.91
N LYS A 228 -1.14 8.49 16.60
CA LYS A 228 -1.95 7.66 17.50
C LYS A 228 -1.30 6.30 17.81
N MET A 229 -0.80 5.58 16.79
CA MET A 229 -0.20 4.24 16.91
C MET A 229 1.14 4.24 17.63
N LEU A 230 1.94 5.31 17.49
CA LEU A 230 3.19 5.45 18.24
C LEU A 230 2.97 5.76 19.73
N ASN A 231 1.71 5.77 20.22
CA ASN A 231 1.32 6.28 21.54
C ASN A 231 1.95 7.67 21.83
N MET A 232 2.26 8.42 20.77
CA MET A 232 2.80 9.77 20.86
C MET A 232 1.65 10.73 21.13
N HIS A 233 1.09 10.64 22.33
CA HIS A 233 0.52 11.83 22.97
C HIS A 233 1.73 12.68 23.28
N ALA A 234 2.11 13.51 22.32
CA ALA A 234 3.28 14.34 22.50
C ALA A 234 3.05 15.20 23.74
N ILE A 235 3.96 15.13 24.70
CA ILE A 235 3.81 15.85 25.96
C ILE A 235 4.01 17.32 25.61
N LYS A 236 2.93 18.10 25.69
CA LYS A 236 2.96 19.53 25.43
C LYS A 236 3.64 20.20 26.61
N VAL A 237 4.76 20.86 26.35
CA VAL A 237 5.54 21.63 27.33
C VAL A 237 5.72 23.05 26.85
N GLN A 238 5.94 23.95 27.79
CA GLN A 238 6.39 25.32 27.51
C GLN A 238 7.89 25.36 27.73
N VAL A 239 8.67 25.58 26.67
CA VAL A 239 10.12 25.77 26.76
C VAL A 239 10.40 27.25 26.87
N VAL A 240 11.11 27.66 27.91
CA VAL A 240 11.50 29.05 28.15
C VAL A 240 13.02 29.12 28.12
N ASN A 241 13.56 29.95 27.24
CA ASN A 241 14.97 30.32 27.30
C ASN A 241 15.12 31.47 28.30
N VAL A 242 15.80 31.22 29.41
CA VAL A 242 15.89 32.18 30.53
C VAL A 242 16.78 33.38 30.17
N GLU A 243 17.69 33.24 29.21
CA GLU A 243 18.59 34.33 28.80
C GLU A 243 17.95 35.30 27.80
N THR A 244 17.12 34.78 26.90
CA THR A 244 16.48 35.57 25.83
C THR A 244 15.01 35.87 26.11
N GLU A 245 14.45 35.28 27.16
CA GLU A 245 13.03 35.29 27.51
C GLU A 245 12.11 34.67 26.44
N ASP A 246 12.69 34.03 25.42
CA ASP A 246 11.95 33.38 24.36
C ASP A 246 11.17 32.18 24.89
N THR A 247 9.90 32.11 24.50
CA THR A 247 8.97 31.07 24.93
C THR A 247 8.43 30.30 23.73
N LEU A 248 8.53 28.97 23.77
CA LEU A 248 8.01 28.08 22.73
C LEU A 248 7.09 27.01 23.31
N ASN A 249 5.90 26.89 22.72
CA ASN A 249 5.09 25.67 22.88
C ASN A 249 5.75 24.52 22.12
N TYR A 250 6.23 23.52 22.85
CA TYR A 250 6.99 22.40 22.31
C TYR A 250 6.29 21.07 22.63
N TYR A 251 6.47 20.08 21.76
CA TYR A 251 5.81 18.78 21.85
C TYR A 251 6.87 17.69 21.97
N LEU A 252 7.01 17.08 23.15
CA LEU A 252 7.99 16.04 23.41
C LEU A 252 7.47 14.65 23.01
N ASN A 253 8.29 13.87 22.32
CA ASN A 253 8.02 12.45 22.11
C ASN A 253 8.44 11.66 23.36
N PRO A 254 7.54 10.94 24.06
CA PRO A 254 7.88 10.16 25.25
C PRO A 254 9.01 9.16 25.04
N ASN A 255 9.16 8.61 23.84
CA ASN A 255 10.21 7.63 23.53
C ASN A 255 11.54 8.25 23.08
N ALA A 256 11.61 9.57 22.88
CA ALA A 256 12.85 10.23 22.48
C ALA A 256 13.83 10.36 23.65
N HIS A 257 15.13 10.33 23.34
CA HIS A 257 16.18 10.69 24.30
C HIS A 257 16.30 12.22 24.40
N ILE A 258 16.73 12.73 25.56
CA ILE A 258 16.92 14.17 25.77
C ILE A 258 17.93 14.77 24.79
N ARG A 259 18.95 14.00 24.38
CA ARG A 259 19.90 14.43 23.32
C ARG A 259 19.21 14.77 21.98
N ASP A 260 18.14 14.05 21.64
CA ASP A 260 17.40 14.26 20.39
C ASP A 260 16.52 15.51 20.49
N VAL A 261 15.93 15.76 21.68
CA VAL A 261 15.22 17.01 22.01
C VAL A 261 16.17 18.20 21.93
N ARG A 262 17.37 18.07 22.51
CA ARG A 262 18.42 19.09 22.50
C ARG A 262 18.83 19.47 21.07
N LYS A 263 19.05 18.47 20.21
CA LYS A 263 19.37 18.69 18.78
C LYS A 263 18.25 19.44 18.05
N ASP A 264 16.98 19.11 18.30
CA ASP A 264 15.86 19.82 17.68
C ASP A 264 15.75 21.28 18.14
N LEU A 265 15.92 21.54 19.44
CA LEU A 265 15.89 22.90 19.99
C LEU A 265 17.07 23.75 19.48
N MET A 266 18.26 23.17 19.33
CA MET A 266 19.41 23.84 18.68
C MET A 266 19.11 24.15 17.20
N ARG A 267 18.54 23.20 16.47
CA ARG A 267 18.15 23.41 15.05
C ARG A 267 17.11 24.52 14.89
N LYS A 268 16.24 24.69 15.88
CA LYS A 268 15.23 25.77 15.91
C LYS A 268 15.79 27.12 16.39
N GLY A 269 17.07 27.18 16.77
CA GLY A 269 17.74 28.40 17.21
C GLY A 269 17.37 28.87 18.62
N ILE A 270 16.64 28.06 19.40
CA ILE A 270 16.16 28.44 20.74
C ILE A 270 17.16 28.01 21.82
N LEU A 271 17.96 26.97 21.56
CA LEU A 271 19.01 26.50 22.46
C LEU A 271 20.39 26.79 21.87
N SER A 272 21.24 27.50 22.63
CA SER A 272 22.62 27.80 22.25
C SER A 272 23.60 26.73 22.72
N LYS A 273 24.75 26.64 22.03
CA LYS A 273 25.85 25.72 22.38
C LYS A 273 26.45 26.13 23.74
N GLY A 274 26.20 25.33 24.78
CA GLY A 274 26.60 25.62 26.17
C GLY A 274 25.45 25.58 27.18
N MET A 275 24.21 25.60 26.69
CA MET A 275 23.00 25.56 27.52
C MET A 275 22.52 24.13 27.81
N GLY A 276 21.97 23.93 29.00
CA GLY A 276 21.27 22.73 29.49
C GLY A 276 19.75 22.83 29.30
N ILE A 277 19.07 21.67 29.33
CA ILE A 277 17.60 21.61 29.40
C ILE A 277 17.26 21.21 30.84
N PHE A 278 16.49 22.05 31.53
CA PHE A 278 16.16 21.88 32.94
C PHE A 278 14.66 21.62 33.13
N TYR A 279 14.33 20.78 34.09
CA TYR A 279 12.97 20.59 34.59
C TYR A 279 12.97 20.62 36.13
N ARG A 280 12.23 21.54 36.73
CA ARG A 280 12.19 21.74 38.21
C ARG A 280 13.60 21.86 38.83
N ASP A 281 14.44 22.68 38.20
CA ASP A 281 15.83 22.95 38.57
C ASP A 281 16.86 21.82 38.35
N ASP A 282 16.43 20.62 37.95
CA ASP A 282 17.32 19.53 37.59
C ASP A 282 17.69 19.57 36.10
N GLU A 283 18.99 19.45 35.77
CA GLU A 283 19.43 19.28 34.38
C GLU A 283 19.08 17.85 33.90
N LEU A 284 18.42 17.76 32.75
CA LEU A 284 18.06 16.49 32.14
C LEU A 284 19.28 15.85 31.44
N ASP A 285 19.51 14.57 31.71
CA ASP A 285 20.60 13.80 31.11
C ASP A 285 20.25 13.41 29.67
N ASP A 286 21.20 13.60 28.76
CA ASP A 286 21.09 13.31 27.34
C ASP A 286 20.70 11.86 27.02
N GLU A 287 21.06 10.90 27.87
CA GLU A 287 20.74 9.47 27.70
C GLU A 287 19.40 9.07 28.34
N GLN A 288 18.75 9.93 29.14
CA GLN A 288 17.39 9.67 29.63
C GLN A 288 16.38 9.75 28.49
N ARG A 289 15.32 8.94 28.58
CA ARG A 289 14.15 9.11 27.71
C ARG A 289 13.12 9.97 28.40
N VAL A 290 12.37 10.74 27.61
CA VAL A 290 11.32 11.64 28.13
C VAL A 290 10.31 10.88 29.00
N LYS A 291 9.90 9.67 28.62
CA LYS A 291 8.96 8.84 29.39
C LYS A 291 9.48 8.41 30.77
N ASP A 292 10.80 8.39 30.95
CA ASP A 292 11.45 8.00 32.20
C ASP A 292 11.68 9.22 33.12
N THR A 293 11.30 10.41 32.65
CA THR A 293 11.29 11.66 33.44
C THR A 293 9.93 11.90 34.09
N ALA A 294 9.85 12.87 35.00
CA ALA A 294 8.59 13.32 35.60
C ALA A 294 7.82 14.35 34.74
N ILE A 295 8.24 14.60 33.50
CA ILE A 295 7.63 15.60 32.60
C ILE A 295 6.25 15.11 32.15
N LYS A 296 5.25 15.98 32.29
CA LYS A 296 3.84 15.74 31.92
C LYS A 296 3.26 16.90 31.10
N ASP A 297 2.07 16.72 30.55
CA ASP A 297 1.38 17.76 29.78
C ASP A 297 1.23 19.04 30.62
N GLY A 298 1.58 20.18 30.04
CA GLY A 298 1.60 21.49 30.70
C GLY A 298 2.88 21.79 31.51
N SER A 299 3.87 20.91 31.52
CA SER A 299 5.16 21.17 32.20
C SER A 299 5.94 22.31 31.55
N GLY A 300 6.64 23.10 32.37
CA GLY A 300 7.62 24.09 31.91
C GLY A 300 9.03 23.48 31.86
N LEU A 301 9.75 23.69 30.77
CA LEU A 301 11.18 23.39 30.64
C LEU A 301 11.95 24.69 30.52
N GLU A 302 13.11 24.75 31.17
CA GLU A 302 13.96 25.93 31.15
C GLU A 302 15.28 25.66 30.46
N LEU A 303 15.70 26.58 29.60
CA LEU A 303 17.02 26.55 28.98
C LEU A 303 17.91 27.54 29.71
N ARG A 304 18.96 27.03 30.36
CA ARG A 304 19.90 27.81 31.19
C ARG A 304 21.34 27.43 30.82
N GLN A 305 22.31 28.30 31.10
CA GLN A 305 23.73 27.92 30.97
C GLN A 305 24.07 26.79 31.93
N LYS A 306 24.87 25.83 31.48
CA LYS A 306 25.41 24.81 32.38
C LYS A 306 26.33 25.49 33.39
N GLN A 307 26.03 25.36 34.68
CA GLN A 307 26.98 25.77 35.72
C GLN A 307 28.21 24.84 35.62
N LYS A 308 29.40 25.43 35.61
CA LYS A 308 30.67 24.69 35.60
C LYS A 308 30.92 23.99 36.93
#